data_AF-A0A0F9KWC3-F1
#
_entry.id   AF-A0A0F9KWC3-F1
#
_cell.length_a   1.000
_cell.length_b   1.000
_cell.length_c   1.000
_cell.angle_alpha   90.00
_cell.angle_beta   90.00
_cell.angle_gamma   90.00
#
_symmetry.space_group_name_H-M   'P 1'
#
loop_
_entity.id
_entity.type
_entity.pdbx_description
1 polymer ?
#
loop_
_entity_poly.entity_id
_entity_poly.type
_entity_poly.pdbx_seq_one_letter_code
_entity_poly.pdbx_strand_id
1 'polypeptide(L)'
;MNEAEVVSRICEYLQNRNWQFWIDDHPIHKELRFKKHCLLISGARPDIFGLTDVKQIFAVEVKGLKDYKKALGQALTYKSGVHLSYIGGIKSRLTKISNIAISSGLGLISVDESDSGVEVINPLYNISPIFLDDIKNELTVLQHQKKKNRSFSSFGRTHIINYFAPIFLFQDNMSKSRTKKGLIAELENVQWGNTAYRELISGANTIGILDINED
;
A
#
# COMPACT_ATOMS: atom_id res chain seq x y z
N MET A 1 6.58 -11.58 -25.30
CA MET A 1 6.75 -11.57 -23.84
C MET A 1 5.44 -11.24 -23.16
N ASN A 2 4.99 -12.07 -22.22
CA ASN A 2 3.77 -11.80 -21.44
C ASN A 2 4.11 -10.97 -20.18
N GLU A 3 3.10 -10.48 -19.47
CA GLU A 3 3.31 -9.62 -18.29
C GLU A 3 4.08 -10.32 -17.16
N ALA A 4 3.77 -11.58 -16.86
CA ALA A 4 4.46 -12.35 -15.83
C ALA A 4 5.97 -12.50 -16.13
N GLU A 5 6.34 -12.69 -17.40
CA GLU A 5 7.73 -12.76 -17.83
C GLU A 5 8.44 -11.42 -17.68
N VAL A 6 7.78 -10.29 -18.00
CA VAL A 6 8.32 -8.95 -17.75
C VAL A 6 8.53 -8.73 -16.25
N VAL A 7 7.54 -9.07 -15.41
CA VAL A 7 7.66 -8.97 -13.94
C VAL A 7 8.84 -9.79 -13.44
N SER A 8 9.00 -11.03 -13.91
CA SER A 8 10.11 -11.90 -13.50
C SER A 8 11.47 -11.27 -13.81
N ARG A 9 11.66 -10.77 -15.04
CA ARG A 9 12.93 -10.15 -15.46
C ARG A 9 13.22 -8.86 -14.70
N ILE A 10 12.20 -8.03 -14.43
CA ILE A 10 12.35 -6.84 -13.58
C ILE A 10 12.76 -7.26 -12.16
N CYS A 11 12.08 -8.25 -11.57
CA CYS A 11 12.40 -8.72 -10.21
C CYS A 11 13.82 -9.29 -10.10
N GLU A 12 14.28 -10.04 -11.09
CA GLU A 12 15.68 -10.53 -11.15
C GLU A 12 16.68 -9.37 -11.21
N TYR A 13 16.42 -8.36 -12.04
CA TYR A 13 17.23 -7.15 -12.09
C TYR A 13 17.27 -6.41 -10.73
N LEU A 14 16.11 -6.25 -10.08
CA LEU A 14 16.00 -5.59 -8.77
C LEU A 14 16.75 -6.38 -7.68
N GLN A 15 16.66 -7.70 -7.71
CA GLN A 15 17.38 -8.58 -6.79
C GLN A 15 18.91 -8.43 -6.95
N ASN A 16 19.41 -8.36 -8.19
CA ASN A 16 20.83 -8.14 -8.47
C ASN A 16 21.33 -6.76 -8.02
N ARG A 17 20.43 -5.79 -7.84
CA ARG A 17 20.72 -4.45 -7.29
C ARG A 17 20.59 -4.39 -5.76
N ASN A 18 20.33 -5.51 -5.08
CA ASN A 18 20.06 -5.57 -3.64
C ASN A 18 18.83 -4.74 -3.20
N TRP A 19 17.87 -4.51 -4.09
CA TRP A 19 16.61 -3.86 -3.73
C TRP A 19 15.70 -4.87 -3.02
N GLN A 20 14.95 -4.39 -2.02
CA GLN A 20 13.95 -5.20 -1.34
C GLN A 20 12.60 -4.98 -2.01
N PHE A 21 11.90 -6.04 -2.38
CA PHE A 21 10.62 -5.90 -3.06
C PHE A 21 9.67 -7.06 -2.76
N TRP A 22 8.41 -6.81 -3.11
CA TRP A 22 7.30 -7.73 -3.12
C TRP A 22 6.56 -7.54 -4.44
N ILE A 23 5.86 -8.57 -4.88
CA ILE A 23 5.00 -8.52 -6.07
C ILE A 23 3.53 -8.73 -5.68
N ASP A 24 2.61 -8.25 -6.51
CA ASP A 24 1.18 -8.43 -6.27
C ASP A 24 0.81 -9.94 -6.15
N ASP A 25 -0.19 -10.24 -5.32
CA ASP A 25 -0.81 -11.55 -5.17
C ASP A 25 -1.77 -11.91 -6.33
N HIS A 26 -1.85 -11.07 -7.37
CA HIS A 26 -2.64 -11.30 -8.56
C HIS A 26 -2.34 -12.68 -9.22
N PRO A 27 -3.37 -13.39 -9.73
CA PRO A 27 -3.21 -14.74 -10.30
C PRO A 27 -2.16 -14.85 -11.41
N ILE A 28 -1.94 -13.79 -12.19
CA ILE A 28 -0.92 -13.75 -13.26
C ILE A 28 0.49 -13.97 -12.69
N HIS A 29 0.73 -13.60 -11.44
CA HIS A 29 2.03 -13.72 -10.78
C HIS A 29 2.15 -14.96 -9.90
N LYS A 30 1.11 -15.81 -9.82
CA LYS A 30 1.03 -16.92 -8.86
C LYS A 30 2.26 -17.84 -8.88
N GLU A 31 2.75 -18.16 -10.07
CA GLU A 31 3.89 -19.07 -10.27
C GLU A 31 5.26 -18.40 -10.02
N LEU A 32 5.30 -17.08 -9.82
CA LEU A 32 6.54 -16.36 -9.52
C LEU A 32 6.96 -16.57 -8.06
N ARG A 33 8.21 -17.00 -7.84
CA ARG A 33 8.80 -17.34 -6.54
C ARG A 33 9.04 -16.17 -5.56
N PHE A 34 8.66 -14.95 -5.92
CA PHE A 34 8.92 -13.76 -5.12
C PHE A 34 7.87 -13.56 -4.02
N LYS A 35 8.25 -12.85 -2.96
CA LYS A 35 7.33 -12.53 -1.85
C LYS A 35 6.15 -11.71 -2.35
N LYS A 36 4.96 -11.96 -1.79
CA LYS A 36 3.71 -11.31 -2.21
C LYS A 36 3.35 -10.13 -1.32
N HIS A 37 2.62 -9.16 -1.86
CA HIS A 37 1.92 -8.11 -1.10
C HIS A 37 0.49 -7.93 -1.58
N CYS A 38 -0.31 -7.25 -0.75
CA CYS A 38 -1.66 -6.78 -1.09
C CYS A 38 -1.85 -5.27 -0.83
N LEU A 39 -0.74 -4.55 -0.58
CA LEU A 39 -0.68 -3.11 -0.31
C LEU A 39 -1.35 -2.27 -1.41
N LEU A 40 -2.07 -1.23 -1.01
CA LEU A 40 -2.75 -0.29 -1.91
C LEU A 40 -2.19 1.12 -1.76
N ILE A 41 -2.14 1.86 -2.86
CA ILE A 41 -1.77 3.27 -2.89
C ILE A 41 -2.92 4.03 -3.54
N SER A 42 -3.62 4.86 -2.74
CA SER A 42 -4.80 5.59 -3.20
C SER A 42 -5.82 4.69 -3.93
N GLY A 43 -6.03 3.46 -3.41
CA GLY A 43 -6.98 2.48 -3.94
C GLY A 43 -6.48 1.64 -5.12
N ALA A 44 -5.27 1.88 -5.63
CA ALA A 44 -4.66 1.09 -6.70
C ALA A 44 -3.52 0.21 -6.18
N ARG A 45 -3.35 -0.98 -6.77
CA ARG A 45 -2.35 -1.95 -6.34
C ARG A 45 -1.20 -2.01 -7.35
N PRO A 46 0.05 -1.68 -6.97
CA PRO A 46 1.19 -1.83 -7.84
C PRO A 46 1.54 -3.31 -8.06
N ASP A 47 2.03 -3.65 -9.26
CA ASP A 47 2.47 -5.03 -9.56
C ASP A 47 3.75 -5.39 -8.81
N ILE A 48 4.64 -4.41 -8.60
CA ILE A 48 5.85 -4.52 -7.80
C ILE A 48 5.97 -3.33 -6.87
N PHE A 49 6.31 -3.58 -5.62
CA PHE A 49 6.48 -2.56 -4.61
C PHE A 49 7.68 -2.87 -3.72
N GLY A 50 8.40 -1.85 -3.24
CA GLY A 50 9.58 -2.11 -2.41
C GLY A 50 10.38 -0.91 -1.95
N LEU A 51 11.60 -1.21 -1.52
CA LEU A 51 12.65 -0.26 -1.12
C LEU A 51 13.88 -0.42 -2.02
N THR A 52 14.42 0.71 -2.45
CA THR A 52 15.77 0.74 -3.03
C THR A 52 16.84 0.40 -1.98
N ASP A 53 18.07 0.23 -2.44
CA ASP A 53 19.27 0.09 -1.60
C ASP A 53 19.43 1.26 -0.61
N VAL A 54 19.07 2.48 -1.02
CA VAL A 54 19.05 3.68 -0.18
C VAL A 54 17.72 3.90 0.56
N LYS A 55 16.89 2.86 0.70
CA LYS A 55 15.62 2.86 1.45
C LYS A 55 14.55 3.84 0.92
N GLN A 56 14.60 4.18 -0.35
CA GLN A 56 13.52 4.91 -1.00
C GLN A 56 12.41 3.93 -1.41
N ILE A 57 11.19 4.22 -0.96
CA ILE A 57 9.99 3.50 -1.38
C ILE A 57 9.74 3.70 -2.88
N PHE A 58 9.53 2.59 -3.60
CA PHE A 58 9.19 2.60 -5.01
C PHE A 58 7.98 1.71 -5.33
N ALA A 59 7.32 2.01 -6.44
CA ALA A 59 6.28 1.18 -7.04
C ALA A 59 6.49 1.06 -8.56
N VAL A 60 6.13 -0.09 -9.13
CA VAL A 60 6.19 -0.36 -10.57
C VAL A 60 4.84 -0.90 -11.02
N GLU A 61 4.25 -0.26 -12.04
CA GLU A 61 3.17 -0.85 -12.82
C GLU A 61 3.78 -1.53 -14.05
N VAL A 62 3.52 -2.82 -14.24
CA VAL A 62 4.10 -3.63 -15.32
C VAL A 62 3.06 -3.93 -16.37
N LYS A 63 3.46 -3.87 -17.64
CA LYS A 63 2.62 -4.31 -18.77
C LYS A 63 3.42 -5.15 -19.76
N GLY A 64 2.75 -6.19 -20.28
CA GLY A 64 3.25 -6.98 -21.40
C GLY A 64 3.06 -6.25 -22.74
N LEU A 65 2.07 -6.69 -23.53
CA LEU A 65 1.90 -6.25 -24.92
C LEU A 65 0.97 -5.04 -25.12
N LYS A 66 0.10 -4.74 -24.15
CA LYS A 66 -1.01 -3.78 -24.30
C LYS A 66 -1.17 -2.88 -23.06
N ASP A 67 -2.06 -1.89 -23.18
CA ASP A 67 -2.60 -1.05 -22.09
C ASP A 67 -1.62 -0.13 -21.35
N TYR A 68 -0.54 0.27 -22.01
CA TYR A 68 0.43 1.24 -21.50
C TYR A 68 -0.16 2.61 -21.09
N LYS A 69 -1.28 3.03 -21.71
CA LYS A 69 -2.00 4.26 -21.27
C LYS A 69 -2.63 4.09 -19.90
N LYS A 70 -3.20 2.92 -19.61
CA LYS A 70 -3.78 2.61 -18.29
C LYS A 70 -2.66 2.55 -17.25
N ALA A 71 -1.55 1.93 -17.60
CA ALA A 71 -0.38 1.86 -16.74
C ALA A 71 0.18 3.25 -16.38
N LEU A 72 0.17 4.20 -17.33
CA LEU A 72 0.52 5.59 -17.05
C LEU A 72 -0.37 6.18 -15.94
N GLY A 73 -1.69 6.00 -16.02
CA GLY A 73 -2.62 6.48 -15.01
C GLY A 73 -2.37 5.87 -13.62
N GLN A 74 -2.19 4.56 -13.56
CA GLN A 74 -1.87 3.84 -12.30
C GLN A 74 -0.54 4.28 -11.70
N ALA A 75 0.52 4.38 -12.51
CA ALA A 75 1.83 4.84 -12.05
C ALA A 75 1.80 6.29 -11.56
N LEU A 76 0.99 7.17 -12.16
CA LEU A 76 0.75 8.51 -11.64
C LEU A 76 0.08 8.50 -10.27
N THR A 77 -0.95 7.65 -10.08
CA THR A 77 -1.59 7.46 -8.77
C THR A 77 -0.58 7.04 -7.70
N TYR A 78 0.35 6.14 -8.03
CA TYR A 78 1.35 5.66 -7.06
C TYR A 78 2.26 6.77 -6.53
N LYS A 79 2.50 7.85 -7.30
CA LYS A 79 3.32 8.99 -6.84
C LYS A 79 2.78 9.62 -5.55
N SER A 80 1.50 9.43 -5.22
CA SER A 80 0.91 9.90 -3.97
C SER A 80 1.44 9.16 -2.73
N GLY A 81 2.01 7.96 -2.87
CA GLY A 81 2.49 7.15 -1.74
C GLY A 81 3.95 6.68 -1.81
N VAL A 82 4.66 6.90 -2.93
CA VAL A 82 6.06 6.47 -3.10
C VAL A 82 6.97 7.60 -3.55
N HIS A 83 8.26 7.45 -3.24
CA HIS A 83 9.28 8.38 -3.70
C HIS A 83 9.57 8.23 -5.19
N LEU A 84 9.53 6.98 -5.70
CA LEU A 84 9.88 6.63 -7.06
C LEU A 84 8.76 5.78 -7.69
N SER A 85 8.12 6.29 -8.75
CA SER A 85 7.09 5.53 -9.48
C SER A 85 7.56 5.21 -10.89
N TYR A 86 7.42 3.95 -11.29
CA TYR A 86 7.90 3.42 -12.56
C TYR A 86 6.79 2.76 -13.38
N ILE A 87 6.99 2.75 -14.70
CA ILE A 87 6.30 1.83 -15.61
C ILE A 87 7.31 0.79 -16.10
N GLY A 88 7.01 -0.48 -15.86
CA GLY A 88 7.75 -1.63 -16.35
C GLY A 88 7.13 -2.20 -17.62
N GLY A 89 7.95 -2.61 -18.58
CA GLY A 89 7.41 -3.12 -19.83
C GLY A 89 8.44 -3.47 -20.88
N ILE A 90 7.94 -3.88 -22.03
CA ILE A 90 8.75 -4.21 -23.19
C ILE A 90 9.32 -2.91 -23.79
N LYS A 91 10.63 -2.87 -24.04
CA LYS A 91 11.35 -1.68 -24.55
C LYS A 91 10.67 -1.07 -25.78
N SER A 92 10.40 -1.87 -26.80
CA SER A 92 9.75 -1.45 -28.06
C SER A 92 8.37 -0.78 -27.87
N ARG A 93 7.69 -1.08 -26.76
CA ARG A 93 6.38 -0.53 -26.41
C ARG A 93 6.50 0.70 -25.52
N LEU A 94 7.39 0.66 -24.53
CA LEU A 94 7.65 1.78 -23.62
C LEU A 94 8.17 3.02 -24.35
N THR A 95 8.98 2.84 -25.41
CA THR A 95 9.45 3.98 -26.24
C THR A 95 8.30 4.81 -26.80
N LYS A 96 7.10 4.23 -27.00
CA LYS A 96 5.93 4.94 -27.53
C LYS A 96 5.30 5.91 -26.53
N ILE A 97 5.52 5.70 -25.23
CA ILE A 97 4.95 6.52 -24.15
C ILE A 97 6.04 7.24 -23.34
N SER A 98 7.31 7.06 -23.68
CA SER A 98 8.44 7.47 -22.84
C SER A 98 8.44 8.97 -22.56
N ASN A 99 8.26 9.80 -23.60
CA ASN A 99 8.25 11.25 -23.46
C ASN A 99 7.16 11.72 -22.49
N ILE A 100 5.96 11.15 -22.58
CA ILE A 100 4.83 11.51 -21.71
C ILE A 100 5.12 11.05 -20.27
N ALA A 101 5.59 9.81 -20.08
CA ALA A 101 5.92 9.28 -18.77
C ALA A 101 7.01 10.11 -18.07
N ILE A 102 8.12 10.39 -18.77
CA ILE A 102 9.23 11.17 -18.25
C ILE A 102 8.81 12.60 -17.92
N SER A 103 8.08 13.27 -18.83
CA SER A 103 7.56 14.63 -18.57
C SER A 103 6.61 14.69 -17.37
N SER A 104 5.95 13.57 -17.05
CA SER A 104 5.08 13.45 -15.86
C SER A 104 5.85 13.06 -14.58
N GLY A 105 7.17 12.96 -14.68
CA GLY A 105 8.06 12.57 -13.58
C GLY A 105 8.02 11.08 -13.22
N LEU A 106 7.61 10.21 -14.14
CA LEU A 106 7.66 8.75 -13.97
C LEU A 106 8.96 8.18 -14.56
N GLY A 107 9.41 7.08 -13.98
CA GLY A 107 10.54 6.30 -14.45
C GLY A 107 10.09 5.18 -15.37
N LEU A 108 11.02 4.61 -16.11
CA LEU A 108 10.76 3.49 -17.01
C LEU A 108 11.73 2.36 -16.70
N ILE A 109 11.23 1.13 -16.63
CA ILE A 109 12.03 -0.09 -16.55
C ILE A 109 11.73 -0.91 -17.82
N SER A 110 12.63 -0.82 -18.79
CA SER A 110 12.48 -1.44 -20.10
C SER A 110 13.20 -2.77 -20.17
N VAL A 111 12.48 -3.80 -20.57
CA VAL A 111 13.02 -5.15 -20.79
C VAL A 111 13.15 -5.40 -22.29
N ASP A 112 14.31 -5.88 -22.72
CA ASP A 112 14.52 -6.30 -24.11
C ASP A 112 13.81 -7.63 -24.40
N GLU A 113 13.26 -7.77 -25.61
CA GLU A 113 12.58 -9.01 -26.03
C GLU A 113 13.59 -10.11 -26.40
N SER A 114 14.77 -9.72 -26.91
CA SER A 114 15.76 -10.63 -27.49
C SER A 114 16.90 -10.97 -26.53
N ASP A 115 17.16 -10.12 -25.55
CA ASP A 115 18.19 -10.30 -24.53
C ASP A 115 17.59 -10.17 -23.12
N SER A 116 18.32 -10.61 -22.10
CA SER A 116 18.01 -10.44 -20.68
C SER A 116 18.26 -9.00 -20.17
N GLY A 117 18.66 -8.08 -21.06
CA GLY A 117 18.96 -6.69 -20.72
C GLY A 117 17.75 -5.93 -20.15
N VAL A 118 17.98 -5.24 -19.04
CA VAL A 118 17.03 -4.31 -18.41
C VAL A 118 17.65 -2.92 -18.39
N GLU A 119 16.93 -1.95 -18.96
CA GLU A 119 17.30 -0.53 -18.98
C GLU A 119 16.39 0.27 -18.06
N VAL A 120 16.97 1.15 -17.24
CA VAL A 120 16.23 1.95 -16.27
C VAL A 120 16.44 3.44 -16.53
N ILE A 121 15.32 4.16 -16.64
CA ILE A 121 15.27 5.62 -16.60
C ILE A 121 14.62 5.99 -15.27
N ASN A 122 15.35 6.71 -14.43
CA ASN A 122 14.88 7.08 -13.09
C ASN A 122 13.78 8.16 -13.16
N PRO A 123 12.74 8.09 -12.31
CA PRO A 123 11.72 9.12 -12.18
C PRO A 123 12.29 10.40 -11.56
N LEU A 124 11.50 11.46 -11.63
CA LEU A 124 11.69 12.59 -10.74
C LEU A 124 11.31 12.19 -9.32
N TYR A 125 12.26 12.33 -8.39
CA TYR A 125 12.09 11.98 -6.99
C TYR A 125 10.96 12.80 -6.35
N ASN A 126 9.99 12.13 -5.73
CA ASN A 126 8.97 12.79 -4.92
C ASN A 126 9.42 12.88 -3.46
N ILE A 127 9.70 14.11 -3.00
CA ILE A 127 10.27 14.38 -1.67
C ILE A 127 9.23 14.13 -0.57
N SER A 128 7.95 14.39 -0.82
CA SER A 128 6.90 14.30 0.20
C SER A 128 5.56 13.82 -0.38
N PRO A 129 5.45 12.53 -0.76
CA PRO A 129 4.17 11.93 -1.11
C PRO A 129 3.16 12.07 0.04
N ILE A 130 1.90 12.37 -0.30
CA ILE A 130 0.82 12.63 0.67
C ILE A 130 0.61 11.43 1.62
N PHE A 131 0.73 10.20 1.12
CA PHE A 131 0.51 8.96 1.87
C PHE A 131 1.82 8.29 2.33
N LEU A 132 2.95 9.01 2.32
CA LEU A 132 4.25 8.38 2.54
C LEU A 132 4.35 7.65 3.88
N ASP A 133 3.83 8.24 4.96
CA ASP A 133 3.95 7.65 6.30
C ASP A 133 3.03 6.44 6.48
N ASP A 134 1.86 6.43 5.87
CA ASP A 134 0.97 5.26 5.84
C ASP A 134 1.67 4.08 5.14
N ILE A 135 2.32 4.35 4.00
CA ILE A 135 3.06 3.34 3.25
C ILE A 135 4.29 2.84 4.01
N LYS A 136 5.01 3.69 4.76
CA LYS A 136 6.10 3.25 5.65
C LYS A 136 5.61 2.31 6.74
N ASN A 137 4.44 2.60 7.32
CA ASN A 137 3.85 1.75 8.35
C ASN A 137 3.49 0.37 7.78
N GLU A 138 2.84 0.32 6.61
CA GLU A 138 2.53 -0.95 5.94
C GLU A 138 3.79 -1.74 5.57
N LEU A 139 4.84 -1.05 5.09
CA LEU A 139 6.11 -1.68 4.74
C LEU A 139 6.81 -2.28 5.97
N THR A 140 6.73 -1.59 7.10
CA THR A 140 7.23 -2.11 8.39
C THR A 140 6.50 -3.41 8.75
N VAL A 141 5.18 -3.46 8.59
CA VAL A 141 4.41 -4.69 8.79
C VAL A 141 4.88 -5.79 7.84
N LEU A 142 5.02 -5.51 6.53
CA LEU A 142 5.47 -6.48 5.52
C LEU A 142 6.87 -7.06 5.80
N GLN A 143 7.80 -6.22 6.27
CA GLN A 143 9.16 -6.66 6.62
C GLN A 143 9.18 -7.56 7.87
N HIS A 144 8.29 -7.31 8.83
CA HIS A 144 8.24 -8.02 10.11
C HIS A 144 7.31 -9.26 10.12
N GLN A 145 6.76 -9.69 8.97
CA GLN A 145 5.95 -10.90 8.83
C GLN A 145 6.70 -12.24 9.06
N LYS A 146 7.67 -12.29 9.99
CA LYS A 146 8.22 -13.55 10.51
C LYS A 146 7.30 -14.27 11.51
N LYS A 147 6.20 -13.65 11.98
CA LYS A 147 5.15 -14.37 12.69
C LYS A 147 3.79 -13.81 12.33
N LYS A 148 2.85 -14.73 12.08
CA LYS A 148 1.38 -14.56 12.04
C LYS A 148 0.84 -14.07 13.39
N ASN A 149 1.39 -13.01 13.94
CA ASN A 149 0.74 -12.24 14.97
C ASN A 149 0.02 -11.10 14.26
N ARG A 150 -1.16 -11.40 13.69
CA ARG A 150 -2.25 -10.41 13.59
C ARG A 150 -2.81 -10.11 15.00
N SER A 151 -1.93 -10.05 16.00
CA SER A 151 -2.15 -9.27 17.19
C SER A 151 -1.78 -7.88 16.75
N PHE A 152 -2.80 -7.06 16.47
CA PHE A 152 -2.64 -5.62 16.42
C PHE A 152 -2.10 -5.22 17.80
N SER A 153 -0.77 -5.19 17.95
CA SER A 153 -0.12 -4.99 19.25
C SER A 153 -0.28 -3.55 19.77
N SER A 154 -0.77 -2.66 18.92
CA SER A 154 -1.33 -1.38 19.33
C SER A 154 -2.24 -0.87 18.21
N PHE A 155 -3.54 -0.86 18.46
CA PHE A 155 -4.55 -0.21 17.62
C PHE A 155 -4.33 1.31 17.66
N GLY A 156 -3.48 1.81 16.76
CA GLY A 156 -3.11 3.22 16.70
C GLY A 156 -4.29 4.14 16.36
N ARG A 157 -4.20 5.39 16.84
CA ARG A 157 -5.21 6.47 16.70
C ARG A 157 -5.59 6.82 15.26
N THR A 158 -4.84 6.38 14.26
CA THR A 158 -5.04 6.69 12.84
C THR A 158 -5.95 5.71 12.11
N HIS A 159 -6.35 4.60 12.74
CA HIS A 159 -7.16 3.57 12.07
C HIS A 159 -8.65 3.87 12.26
N ILE A 160 -9.29 4.42 11.22
CA ILE A 160 -10.71 4.84 11.22
C ILE A 160 -11.67 3.74 11.68
N ILE A 161 -11.32 2.47 11.45
CA ILE A 161 -12.10 1.31 11.89
C ILE A 161 -12.30 1.26 13.41
N ASN A 162 -11.37 1.82 14.18
CA ASN A 162 -11.49 1.84 15.64
C ASN A 162 -12.59 2.79 16.13
N TYR A 163 -12.97 3.79 15.34
CA TYR A 163 -14.10 4.67 15.66
C TYR A 163 -15.46 3.98 15.43
N PHE A 164 -15.49 2.82 14.76
CA PHE A 164 -16.68 1.98 14.66
C PHE A 164 -16.80 0.99 15.83
N ALA A 165 -15.76 0.81 16.65
CA ALA A 165 -15.79 -0.11 17.78
C ALA A 165 -16.99 0.10 18.72
N PRO A 166 -17.41 1.35 19.03
CA PRO A 166 -18.59 1.57 19.87
C PRO A 166 -19.91 1.05 19.27
N ILE A 167 -20.04 0.90 17.95
CA ILE A 167 -21.27 0.40 17.31
C ILE A 167 -21.59 -1.02 17.77
N PHE A 168 -20.57 -1.84 18.00
CA PHE A 168 -20.75 -3.22 18.45
C PHE A 168 -21.33 -3.31 19.87
N LEU A 169 -21.21 -2.25 20.69
CA LEU A 169 -21.87 -2.19 22.01
C LEU A 169 -23.38 -1.94 21.90
N PHE A 170 -23.81 -1.31 20.81
CA PHE A 170 -25.22 -0.97 20.56
C PHE A 170 -25.98 -2.04 19.78
N GLN A 171 -25.30 -2.92 19.03
CA GLN A 171 -25.95 -3.99 18.27
C GLN A 171 -26.59 -5.05 19.18
N ASP A 172 -26.00 -5.34 20.34
CA ASP A 172 -26.44 -6.43 21.22
C ASP A 172 -27.33 -5.97 22.40
N ASN A 173 -27.87 -4.75 22.40
CA ASN A 173 -28.62 -4.14 23.53
C ASN A 173 -27.86 -4.16 24.88
N MET A 174 -26.55 -4.41 24.87
CA MET A 174 -25.72 -4.45 26.08
C MET A 174 -25.42 -3.05 26.60
N SER A 175 -25.30 -2.06 25.71
CA SER A 175 -25.06 -0.69 26.09
C SER A 175 -26.32 0.00 26.56
N LYS A 176 -26.37 0.32 27.86
CA LYS A 176 -27.41 1.18 28.44
C LYS A 176 -26.94 2.63 28.55
N SER A 177 -25.63 2.87 28.47
CA SER A 177 -25.06 4.20 28.64
C SER A 177 -24.83 4.92 27.31
N ARG A 178 -25.26 6.17 27.25
CA ARG A 178 -24.91 7.12 26.17
C ARG A 178 -23.85 8.13 26.59
N THR A 179 -23.26 7.98 27.78
CA THR A 179 -22.21 8.90 28.24
C THR A 179 -20.83 8.34 27.92
N LYS A 180 -19.87 9.22 27.67
CA LYS A 180 -18.47 8.83 27.40
C LYS A 180 -17.91 7.93 28.49
N LYS A 181 -18.16 8.24 29.77
CA LYS A 181 -17.69 7.45 30.91
C LYS A 181 -18.33 6.05 30.96
N GLY A 182 -19.63 5.93 30.70
CA GLY A 182 -20.29 4.63 30.73
C GLY A 182 -19.87 3.73 29.56
N LEU A 183 -19.66 4.30 28.37
CA LEU A 183 -19.15 3.54 27.22
C LEU A 183 -17.73 3.01 27.46
N ILE A 184 -16.87 3.77 28.15
CA ILE A 184 -15.54 3.28 28.55
C ILE A 184 -15.67 2.07 29.47
N ALA A 185 -16.51 2.15 30.51
CA ALA A 185 -16.69 1.05 31.45
C ALA A 185 -17.26 -0.21 30.78
N GLU A 186 -18.18 -0.04 29.81
CA GLU A 186 -18.72 -1.15 29.04
C GLU A 186 -17.66 -1.79 28.11
N LEU A 187 -16.82 -0.98 27.45
CA LEU A 187 -15.70 -1.48 26.64
C LEU A 187 -14.65 -2.23 27.47
N GLU A 188 -14.40 -1.77 28.69
CA GLU A 188 -13.55 -2.46 29.67
C GLU A 188 -14.16 -3.81 30.08
N ASN A 189 -15.46 -3.86 30.33
CA ASN A 189 -16.17 -5.09 30.73
C ASN A 189 -16.18 -6.17 29.65
N VAL A 190 -16.30 -5.81 28.37
CA VAL A 190 -16.24 -6.77 27.26
C VAL A 190 -14.81 -7.20 26.92
N GLN A 191 -13.82 -6.80 27.74
CA GLN A 191 -12.41 -7.12 27.57
C GLN A 191 -11.88 -6.76 26.17
N TRP A 192 -12.34 -5.63 25.63
CA TRP A 192 -11.91 -5.18 24.32
C TRP A 192 -10.41 -4.90 24.32
N GLY A 193 -9.66 -5.53 23.41
CA GLY A 193 -8.19 -5.55 23.46
C GLY A 193 -7.48 -4.21 23.23
N ASN A 194 -8.21 -3.15 22.89
CA ASN A 194 -7.65 -1.81 22.73
C ASN A 194 -8.01 -0.93 23.94
N THR A 195 -7.03 -0.40 24.66
CA THR A 195 -7.21 0.41 25.87
C THR A 195 -7.41 1.91 25.61
N ALA A 196 -7.35 2.38 24.35
CA ALA A 196 -7.50 3.78 23.97
C ALA A 196 -8.98 4.26 23.91
N TYR A 197 -9.82 3.79 24.83
CA TYR A 197 -11.29 3.93 24.77
C TYR A 197 -11.77 5.38 24.62
N ARG A 198 -11.12 6.32 25.31
CA ARG A 198 -11.50 7.74 25.28
C ARG A 198 -11.40 8.32 23.88
N GLU A 199 -10.32 8.00 23.18
CA GLU A 199 -10.04 8.47 21.83
C GLU A 199 -10.93 7.78 20.80
N LEU A 200 -11.25 6.49 21.00
CA LEU A 200 -12.19 5.77 20.13
C LEU A 200 -13.57 6.41 20.18
N ILE A 201 -14.08 6.64 21.38
CA ILE A 201 -15.39 7.23 21.61
C ILE A 201 -15.42 8.68 21.12
N SER A 202 -14.35 9.45 21.38
CA SER A 202 -14.26 10.83 20.92
C SER A 202 -14.24 10.93 19.39
N GLY A 203 -13.44 10.09 18.73
CA GLY A 203 -13.39 10.07 17.27
C GLY A 203 -14.71 9.60 16.66
N ALA A 204 -15.37 8.59 17.26
CA ALA A 204 -16.69 8.14 16.86
C ALA A 204 -17.75 9.25 16.97
N ASN A 205 -17.70 10.06 18.02
CA ASN A 205 -18.55 11.24 18.18
C ASN A 205 -18.24 12.30 17.12
N THR A 206 -16.96 12.61 16.90
CA THR A 206 -16.52 13.61 15.91
C THR A 206 -16.95 13.27 14.48
N ILE A 207 -16.95 12.00 14.10
CA ILE A 207 -17.35 11.56 12.75
C ILE A 207 -18.84 11.19 12.65
N GLY A 208 -19.63 11.44 13.70
CA GLY A 208 -21.08 11.26 13.70
C GLY A 208 -21.56 9.81 13.77
N ILE A 209 -20.70 8.88 14.18
CA ILE A 209 -21.08 7.49 14.47
C ILE A 209 -21.81 7.40 15.81
N LEU A 210 -21.34 8.17 16.79
CA LEU A 210 -22.00 8.37 18.06
C LEU A 210 -22.53 9.79 18.15
N ASP A 211 -23.62 9.95 18.89
CA ASP A 211 -24.14 11.24 19.30
C ASP A 211 -24.23 11.23 20.83
N ILE A 212 -23.09 11.58 21.45
CA ILE A 212 -22.97 11.62 22.90
C ILE A 212 -22.83 13.08 23.35
N ASN A 213 -23.71 13.49 24.26
CA ASN A 213 -23.58 14.77 24.95
C ASN A 213 -22.32 14.72 25.85
N GLU A 214 -21.54 15.80 25.85
CA GLU A 214 -20.38 15.91 26.74
C GLU A 214 -20.84 15.99 28.20
N ASP A 215 -20.55 14.96 28.99
CA ASP A 215 -20.59 14.94 30.46
C ASP A 215 -19.18 14.78 31.06
#